data_AF-U9W1E8-F1
#
_entry.id   AF-U9W1E8-F1
#
_cell.length_a   1.000
_cell.length_b   1.000
_cell.length_c   1.000
_cell.angle_alpha   90.00
_cell.angle_beta   90.00
_cell.angle_gamma   90.00
#
_symmetry.space_group_name_H-M   'P 1'
#
loop_
_entity.id
_entity.type
_entity.pdbx_description
1 polymer ?
#
loop_
_entity_poly.entity_id
_entity_poly.type
_entity_poly.pdbx_seq_one_letter_code
_entity_poly.pdbx_strand_id
1 'polypeptide(L)'
;MRSYQWNESLIKVELRPFGAFLWLAYGIEVWVDQRRFLPTVDYVGFTTHTNFEIERRDGSRVSGVVRTLAPIWFLPRTKCSITINQEIIARDTFLLRRWYLSYLAWFLLGLFLLMALFGFLMFVLLIYYLQQRT
;
A
#
# COMPACT_ATOMS: atom_id res chain seq x y z
N MET A 1 13.03 2.13 -4.52
CA MET A 1 13.27 1.19 -5.64
C MET A 1 14.31 0.17 -5.20
N ARG A 2 14.11 -1.12 -5.45
CA ARG A 2 15.11 -2.17 -5.21
C ARG A 2 15.34 -2.96 -6.48
N SER A 3 16.60 -3.29 -6.76
CA SER A 3 17.02 -4.00 -7.96
C SER A 3 17.44 -5.42 -7.62
N TYR A 4 17.01 -6.35 -8.47
CA TYR A 4 17.35 -7.76 -8.41
C TYR A 4 17.95 -8.14 -9.76
N GLN A 5 19.11 -8.79 -9.71
CA GLN A 5 19.71 -9.37 -10.89
C GLN A 5 19.31 -10.83 -10.96
N TRP A 6 18.74 -11.25 -12.08
CA TRP A 6 18.43 -12.65 -12.34
C TRP A 6 18.95 -13.01 -13.71
N ASN A 7 19.94 -13.91 -13.74
CA ASN A 7 20.78 -14.17 -14.91
C ASN A 7 21.40 -12.87 -15.46
N GLU A 8 21.00 -12.47 -16.68
CA GLU A 8 21.47 -11.26 -17.36
C GLU A 8 20.47 -10.10 -17.29
N SER A 9 19.26 -10.33 -16.77
CA SER A 9 18.19 -9.34 -16.74
C SER A 9 18.15 -8.61 -15.40
N LEU A 10 17.90 -7.30 -15.48
CA LEU A 10 17.77 -6.43 -14.32
C LEU A 10 16.29 -6.19 -14.01
N ILE A 11 15.83 -6.76 -12.90
CA ILE A 11 14.46 -6.60 -12.41
C ILE A 11 14.46 -5.54 -11.33
N LYS A 12 13.88 -4.38 -11.59
CA LYS A 12 13.67 -3.34 -10.57
C LYS A 12 12.22 -3.37 -10.10
N VAL A 13 12.05 -3.44 -8.79
CA VAL A 13 10.74 -3.45 -8.14
C VAL A 13 10.59 -2.15 -7.35
N GLU A 14 9.49 -1.47 -7.58
CA GLU A 14 9.12 -0.24 -6.87
C GLU A 14 7.70 -0.32 -6.33
N LEU A 15 7.53 0.10 -5.08
CA LEU A 15 6.22 0.23 -4.48
C LEU A 15 5.69 1.63 -4.75
N ARG A 16 4.57 1.74 -5.47
CA ARG A 16 3.94 3.02 -5.80
C ARG A 16 2.61 3.16 -5.07
N PRO A 17 2.40 4.19 -4.22
CA PRO A 17 1.08 4.47 -3.67
C PRO A 17 0.14 4.95 -4.77
N PHE A 18 -1.13 4.54 -4.72
CA PHE A 18 -2.15 4.90 -5.74
C PHE A 18 -2.58 6.37 -5.67
N GLY A 19 -2.14 7.13 -4.66
CA GLY A 19 -2.40 8.56 -4.56
C GLY A 19 -2.09 9.11 -3.17
N ALA A 20 -2.39 10.39 -2.95
CA ALA A 20 -2.24 11.03 -1.65
C ALA A 20 -3.29 10.56 -0.62
N PHE A 21 -4.52 10.29 -1.07
CA PHE A 21 -5.66 9.88 -0.24
C PHE A 21 -5.79 8.36 -0.08
N LEU A 22 -5.19 7.59 -1.00
CA LEU A 22 -5.14 6.13 -0.96
C LEU A 22 -3.74 5.66 -0.58
N TRP A 23 -3.13 6.26 0.44
CA TRP A 23 -1.75 5.95 0.84
C TRP A 23 -1.58 4.53 1.40
N LEU A 24 -2.68 3.89 1.78
CA LEU A 24 -2.76 2.47 2.14
C LEU A 24 -2.93 1.55 0.93
N ALA A 25 -3.44 2.07 -0.19
CA ALA A 25 -3.48 1.32 -1.44
C ALA A 25 -2.17 1.56 -2.20
N TYR A 26 -1.48 0.47 -2.48
CA TYR A 26 -0.22 0.49 -3.19
C TYR A 26 -0.25 -0.53 -4.33
N GLY A 27 0.48 -0.24 -5.39
CA GLY A 27 0.76 -1.18 -6.47
C GLY A 27 2.26 -1.44 -6.56
N ILE A 28 2.62 -2.67 -6.94
CA ILE A 28 3.99 -2.96 -7.33
C ILE A 28 4.19 -2.66 -8.80
N GLU A 29 5.14 -1.78 -9.07
CA GLU A 29 5.64 -1.53 -10.40
C GLU A 29 6.91 -2.35 -10.63
N VAL A 30 6.95 -3.07 -11.73
CA VAL A 30 8.10 -3.91 -12.10
C VAL A 30 8.69 -3.36 -13.38
N TRP A 31 10.00 -3.17 -13.38
CA TRP A 31 10.78 -2.77 -14.54
C TRP A 31 11.75 -3.91 -14.87
N VAL A 32 11.72 -4.37 -16.12
CA VAL A 32 12.63 -5.39 -16.64
C VAL A 32 13.29 -4.82 -17.88
N ASP A 33 14.60 -4.65 -17.87
CA ASP A 33 15.39 -4.27 -19.06
C ASP A 33 14.76 -3.11 -19.88
N GLN A 34 14.29 -2.07 -19.16
CA GLN A 34 13.60 -0.86 -19.66
C GLN A 34 12.10 -1.01 -20.00
N ARG A 35 11.53 -2.22 -20.00
CA ARG A 35 10.08 -2.43 -20.09
C ARG A 35 9.43 -2.26 -18.73
N ARG A 36 8.34 -1.51 -18.70
CA ARG A 36 7.55 -1.23 -17.49
C ARG A 36 6.29 -2.09 -17.47
N PHE A 37 6.08 -2.81 -16.38
CA PHE A 37 4.89 -3.60 -16.12
C PHE A 37 4.08 -2.97 -14.99
N LEU A 38 2.78 -2.81 -15.24
CA LEU A 38 1.85 -2.17 -14.33
C LEU A 38 1.18 -3.19 -13.41
N PRO A 39 0.93 -2.83 -12.14
CA PRO A 39 0.26 -3.70 -11.19
C PRO A 39 -1.16 -4.01 -11.63
N THR A 40 -1.55 -5.27 -11.51
CA THR A 40 -2.94 -5.69 -11.51
C THR A 40 -3.41 -5.79 -10.06
N VAL A 41 -4.53 -5.14 -9.75
CA VAL A 41 -5.11 -5.11 -8.40
C VAL A 41 -6.11 -6.24 -8.31
N ASP A 42 -5.89 -7.18 -7.39
CA ASP A 42 -6.91 -8.17 -7.05
C ASP A 42 -8.05 -7.50 -6.30
N TYR A 43 -9.28 -7.97 -6.52
CA TYR A 43 -10.53 -7.41 -5.97
C TYR A 43 -10.56 -7.20 -4.44
N VAL A 44 -9.58 -7.76 -3.71
CA VAL A 44 -9.42 -7.62 -2.26
C VAL A 44 -8.26 -6.68 -1.91
N GLY A 45 -8.21 -5.49 -2.53
CA GLY A 45 -7.70 -4.19 -2.04
C GLY A 45 -6.28 -4.03 -1.44
N PHE A 46 -5.55 -5.11 -1.13
CA PHE A 46 -4.34 -5.10 -0.32
C PHE A 46 -3.25 -6.04 -0.87
N THR A 47 -3.63 -6.96 -1.74
CA THR A 47 -2.71 -7.78 -2.52
C THR A 47 -2.72 -7.30 -3.96
N THR A 48 -1.54 -6.92 -4.42
CA THR A 48 -1.28 -6.62 -5.83
C THR A 48 -0.30 -7.64 -6.39
N HIS A 49 -0.52 -8.01 -7.64
CA HIS A 49 0.41 -8.82 -8.38
C HIS A 49 0.75 -8.15 -9.70
N THR A 50 2.00 -8.30 -10.13
CA THR A 50 2.49 -7.72 -11.37
C THR A 50 3.13 -8.83 -12.17
N ASN A 51 2.45 -9.23 -13.23
CA ASN A 51 2.96 -10.19 -14.19
C ASN A 51 3.94 -9.46 -15.11
N PHE A 52 5.11 -10.06 -15.31
CA PHE A 52 6.12 -9.54 -16.23
C PHE A 52 6.69 -10.68 -17.05
N GLU A 53 7.24 -10.34 -18.20
CA GLU A 53 7.89 -11.30 -19.10
C GLU A 53 9.34 -10.86 -19.34
N ILE A 54 10.25 -11.82 -19.27
CA ILE A 54 11.66 -11.65 -19.60
C ILE A 54 11.90 -12.35 -20.94
N GLU A 55 12.45 -11.61 -21.90
CA GLU A 55 12.87 -12.13 -23.19
C GLU A 55 14.36 -12.47 -23.11
N ARG A 56 14.71 -13.76 -23.22
CA ARG A 56 16.12 -14.20 -23.25
C ARG A 56 16.75 -13.89 -24.61
N ARG A 57 18.09 -13.83 -24.65
CA ARG A 57 18.87 -13.70 -25.90
C ARG A 57 18.61 -14.83 -26.91
N ASP A 58 18.19 -15.99 -26.43
CA ASP A 58 17.76 -17.17 -27.21
C ASP A 58 16.34 -16.99 -27.82
N GLY A 59 15.63 -15.91 -27.50
CA GLY A 59 14.26 -15.67 -27.97
C GLY A 59 13.20 -16.41 -27.16
N SER A 60 13.60 -17.27 -26.20
CA SER A 60 12.69 -17.86 -25.23
C SER A 60 12.14 -16.79 -24.27
N ARG A 61 10.83 -16.86 -24.00
CA ARG A 61 10.13 -15.98 -23.05
C ARG A 61 9.91 -16.70 -21.74
N VAL A 62 10.24 -16.01 -20.66
CA VAL A 62 10.11 -16.51 -19.29
C VAL A 62 9.13 -15.60 -18.56
N SER A 63 8.07 -16.18 -17.98
CA SER A 63 7.10 -15.43 -17.19
C SER A 63 7.54 -15.35 -15.73
N GLY A 64 7.35 -14.16 -15.18
CA GLY A 64 7.54 -13.88 -13.77
C GLY A 64 6.33 -13.18 -13.19
N VAL A 65 6.16 -13.33 -11.88
CA VAL A 65 5.16 -12.61 -11.12
C VAL A 65 5.81 -12.04 -9.87
N VAL A 66 5.56 -10.76 -9.63
CA VAL A 66 5.83 -10.16 -8.33
C VAL A 66 4.52 -10.09 -7.57
N ARG A 67 4.46 -10.70 -6.39
CA ARG A 67 3.27 -10.68 -5.54
C ARG A 67 3.54 -9.90 -4.27
N THR A 68 2.62 -9.04 -3.88
CA THR A 68 2.58 -8.49 -2.53
C THR A 68 1.68 -9.30 -1.64
N LEU A 69 2.15 -9.47 -0.41
CA LEU A 69 1.35 -9.95 0.69
C LEU A 69 0.77 -8.74 1.40
N ALA A 70 -0.45 -8.88 1.91
CA ALA A 70 -1.21 -7.81 2.56
C ALA A 70 -0.34 -7.06 3.60
N PRO A 71 -0.56 -5.74 3.75
CA PRO A 71 0.20 -4.97 4.71
C PRO A 71 -0.10 -5.49 6.11
N ILE A 72 0.94 -5.61 6.94
CA ILE A 72 0.76 -5.92 8.36
C ILE A 72 0.05 -4.70 8.95
N TRP A 73 -1.19 -4.83 9.41
CA TRP A 73 -2.02 -3.70 9.87
C TRP A 73 -1.31 -2.75 10.86
N PHE A 74 -0.43 -3.30 11.70
CA PHE A 74 0.33 -2.55 12.71
C PHE A 74 1.72 -2.09 12.27
N LEU A 75 2.25 -2.58 11.14
CA LEU A 75 3.56 -2.17 10.64
C LEU A 75 3.45 -1.69 9.19
N PRO A 76 4.07 -0.54 8.85
CA PRO A 76 4.01 0.02 7.51
C PRO A 76 4.95 -0.71 6.55
N ARG A 77 4.86 -2.04 6.53
CA ARG A 77 5.70 -2.94 5.79
C ARG A 77 4.82 -3.90 5.00
N THR A 78 5.08 -3.98 3.71
CA THR A 78 4.49 -5.00 2.84
C THR A 78 5.58 -5.97 2.44
N LYS A 79 5.27 -7.27 2.51
CA LYS A 79 6.17 -8.31 2.03
C LYS A 79 5.90 -8.54 0.55
N CYS A 80 6.98 -8.77 -0.19
CA CYS A 80 6.99 -8.99 -1.62
C CYS A 80 7.71 -10.30 -1.90
N SER A 81 7.20 -11.09 -2.83
CA SER A 81 7.91 -12.25 -3.38
C SER A 81 8.02 -12.12 -4.89
N ILE A 82 9.22 -12.37 -5.41
CA ILE A 82 9.52 -12.40 -6.84
C ILE A 82 9.62 -13.86 -7.23
N THR A 83 8.71 -14.29 -8.10
CA THR A 83 8.64 -15.66 -8.60
C THR A 83 8.87 -15.63 -10.11
N ILE A 84 9.75 -16.48 -10.64
CA ILE A 84 9.97 -16.66 -12.07
C ILE A 84 9.93 -18.16 -12.36
N ASN A 85 9.23 -18.59 -13.42
CA ASN A 85 9.04 -20.02 -13.71
C ASN A 85 8.60 -20.85 -12.48
N GLN A 86 7.69 -20.31 -11.68
CA GLN A 86 7.19 -20.94 -10.44
C GLN A 86 8.21 -21.06 -9.29
N GLU A 87 9.46 -20.64 -9.48
CA GLU A 87 10.50 -20.60 -8.44
C GLU A 87 10.61 -19.22 -7.80
N ILE A 88 10.75 -19.18 -6.46
CA ILE A 88 10.92 -17.93 -5.72
C ILE A 88 12.39 -17.55 -5.73
N ILE A 89 12.72 -16.46 -6.41
CA ILE A 89 14.10 -15.96 -6.51
C ILE A 89 14.45 -15.06 -5.34
N ALA A 90 13.48 -14.25 -4.92
CA ALA A 90 13.70 -13.28 -3.85
C ALA A 90 12.43 -13.05 -3.05
N ARG A 91 12.63 -12.81 -1.77
CA ARG A 91 11.61 -12.30 -0.85
C ARG A 91 12.13 -11.04 -0.21
N ASP A 92 11.27 -10.05 -0.10
CA ASP A 92 11.68 -8.78 0.44
C ASP A 92 10.56 -8.05 1.15
N THR A 93 10.92 -7.02 1.91
CA THR A 93 10.01 -6.19 2.66
C THR A 93 10.19 -4.72 2.27
N PHE A 94 9.13 -4.13 1.75
CA PHE A 94 9.09 -2.72 1.39
C PHE A 94 8.36 -1.93 2.49
N LEU A 95 8.96 -0.81 2.90
CA LEU A 95 8.28 0.16 3.75
C LEU A 95 7.29 0.96 2.91
N LEU A 96 6.03 1.01 3.32
CA LEU A 96 5.04 1.88 2.70
C LEU A 96 5.46 3.34 2.90
N ARG A 97 5.59 4.07 1.79
CA ARG A 97 5.79 5.51 1.83
C ARG A 97 4.54 6.17 2.42
N ARG A 98 4.73 7.18 3.27
CA ARG A 98 3.65 7.99 3.89
C ARG A 98 2.77 7.27 4.91
N TRP A 99 3.28 6.23 5.55
CA TRP A 99 2.58 5.56 6.66
C TRP A 99 2.17 6.50 7.81
N TYR A 100 2.92 7.57 8.04
CA TYR A 100 2.61 8.58 9.06
C TYR A 100 1.27 9.29 8.80
N LEU A 101 0.77 9.29 7.55
CA LEU A 101 -0.55 9.82 7.22
C LEU A 101 -1.68 9.00 7.87
N SER A 102 -1.48 7.70 8.10
CA SER A 102 -2.45 6.88 8.85
C SER A 102 -2.60 7.42 10.27
N TYR A 103 -1.49 7.69 10.95
CA TYR A 103 -1.49 8.22 12.31
C TYR A 103 -2.09 9.63 12.37
N LEU A 104 -1.78 10.47 11.38
CA LEU A 104 -2.37 11.80 11.25
C LEU A 104 -3.89 11.73 11.05
N ALA A 105 -4.39 10.82 10.20
CA ALA A 105 -5.81 10.63 9.96
C ALA A 105 -6.54 10.17 11.25
N TRP A 106 -5.98 9.21 11.98
CA TRP A 106 -6.53 8.77 13.26
C TRP A 106 -6.52 9.87 14.32
N PHE A 107 -5.45 10.66 14.37
CA PHE A 107 -5.36 11.81 15.26
C PHE A 107 -6.44 12.86 14.95
N LEU A 108 -6.62 13.20 13.66
CA LEU A 108 -7.66 14.15 13.23
C LEU A 108 -9.08 13.63 13.51
N LEU A 109 -9.33 12.33 13.29
CA LEU A 109 -10.60 11.69 13.63
C LEU A 109 -10.86 11.77 15.15
N GLY A 110 -9.85 11.47 15.97
CA GLY A 110 -9.93 11.59 17.42
C GLY A 110 -10.21 13.02 17.88
N LEU A 111 -9.52 14.00 17.30
CA LEU A 111 -9.74 15.42 17.57
C LEU A 111 -11.18 15.83 17.21
N PHE A 112 -11.66 15.41 16.04
CA PHE A 112 -13.03 15.70 15.59
C PHE A 112 -14.08 15.13 16.54
N LEU A 113 -13.92 13.87 16.96
CA LEU A 113 -14.82 13.22 17.92
C LEU A 113 -14.81 13.94 19.28
N LEU A 114 -13.65 14.39 19.74
CA LEU A 114 -13.53 15.13 21.00
C LEU A 114 -14.23 16.50 20.92
N MET A 115 -14.09 17.22 19.81
CA MET A 115 -14.82 18.48 19.59
C MET A 115 -16.33 18.25 19.49
N ALA A 116 -16.77 17.18 18.81
CA ALA A 116 -18.18 16.82 18.71
C ALA A 116 -18.76 16.49 20.08
N LEU A 117 -18.03 15.74 20.91
CA LEU A 117 -18.43 15.43 22.29
C LEU A 117 -18.55 16.70 23.14
N PHE A 118 -17.58 17.62 23.04
CA PHE A 118 -17.61 18.89 23.76
C PHE A 118 -18.81 19.76 23.34
N GLY A 119 -19.06 19.86 22.02
CA GLY A 119 -20.22 20.57 21.48
C GLY A 119 -21.54 19.96 21.96
N PHE A 120 -21.65 18.63 21.99
CA PHE A 120 -22.81 17.93 22.52
C PHE A 120 -23.02 18.19 24.02
N LEU A 121 -21.97 18.15 24.83
CA LEU A 121 -22.02 18.46 26.26
C LEU A 121 -22.51 19.89 26.53
N MET A 122 -21.97 20.86 25.80
CA MET A 122 -22.39 22.26 25.88
C MET A 122 -23.86 22.43 25.48
N PHE A 123 -24.31 21.71 24.45
CA PHE A 123 -25.71 21.73 24.02
C PHE A 123 -26.65 21.16 25.10
N VAL A 124 -26.28 20.04 25.72
CA VAL A 124 -27.05 19.46 26.84
C VAL A 124 -27.11 20.41 28.04
N LEU A 125 -25.99 21.01 28.41
CA LEU A 125 -25.94 22.01 29.51
C LEU A 125 -26.82 23.23 29.21
N LEU A 126 -26.82 23.71 27.96
CA LEU A 126 -27.67 24.81 27.54
C LEU A 126 -29.16 24.46 27.69
N ILE A 127 -29.58 23.28 27.24
CA ILE A 127 -30.97 22.81 27.40
C ILE A 127 -31.34 22.75 28.88
N TYR A 128 -30.49 22.15 29.70
CA TYR A 128 -30.73 22.03 31.13
C TYR A 128 -30.87 23.40 31.81
N TYR A 129 -30.00 24.35 31.46
CA TYR A 129 -30.06 25.71 31.97
C TYR A 129 -31.32 26.45 31.54
N LEU A 130 -31.76 26.27 30.29
CA LEU A 130 -33.00 26.86 29.79
C LEU A 130 -34.22 26.29 30.53
N GLN A 131 -34.26 24.97 30.77
CA GLN A 131 -35.33 24.33 31.54
C GLN A 131 -35.40 24.81 33.00
N GLN A 132 -34.28 25.15 33.62
CA GLN A 132 -34.29 25.70 34.99
C GLN A 132 -34.79 27.15 35.07
N ARG A 133 -34.81 27.89 33.96
CA ARG A 133 -35.24 29.29 33.92
C ARG A 133 -36.70 29.49 33.50
N THR A 134 -37.33 28.49 32.92
CA THR A 134 -38.77 28.42 32.61
C THR A 134 -39.54 27.76 33.74
#